data_AF-A0A7C2BB91-F1
#
_entry.id   AF-A0A7C2BB91-F1
#
_cell.length_a   1.000
_cell.length_b   1.000
_cell.length_c   1.000
_cell.angle_alpha   90.00
_cell.angle_beta   90.00
_cell.angle_gamma   90.00
#
_symmetry.space_group_name_H-M   'P 1'
#
loop_
_entity.id
_entity.type
_entity.pdbx_description
1 polymer ?
#
loop_
_entity_poly.entity_id
_entity_poly.type
_entity_poly.pdbx_seq_one_letter_code
_entity_poly.pdbx_strand_id
1 'polypeptide(L)'
;MIHSGETFLLDTSGTQILGGPGGAPVSTQSVKTGRVFVRDLTIEKGGVLRAMGPYPLRICASGDVTIRGLLNADGFDAHDVVTLNTGSIPERGGPGGPGGGRGGDSSTRVKRSTPAGSFGRGPIEGQYGGGGGESSYAPAALGKDARRPGGGGRFAADVDPTRWGLFAEAGFPGHSLGTGALTGSSPAPGGVAGTGPFVDGDPDNDFFGIRAIPDPVTGTVRLVRGELDHLQGGYGCGGGGDAIPASMFPPMNWTSAHDEKGGAGGGGGGAVHIRALGRIVFGNEGRISAVGGQGGLGENTMLLDHIGGTGGSGSGGMIVLETATQIDFTDGDPTTTPSRKALFARGGRRKTGGSNPFGTPIPPNVSYSGTGGPGLIQIHLPLRGQTPSFTDPNAALVLPAAAMFSPDPLGEVSSPTAIELLPGVDG
;
A
#
# COMPACT_ATOMS: atom_id res chain seq x y z
N MET A 1 4.34 8.13 -24.72
CA MET A 1 3.37 9.17 -24.31
C MET A 1 2.09 8.44 -23.98
N ILE A 2 1.39 8.85 -22.92
CA ILE A 2 0.08 8.30 -22.56
C ILE A 2 -0.91 9.45 -22.65
N HIS A 3 -1.88 9.32 -23.54
CA HIS A 3 -2.76 10.41 -23.92
C HIS A 3 -3.92 10.60 -22.94
N SER A 4 -4.55 11.78 -23.01
CA SER A 4 -5.76 12.07 -22.24
C SER A 4 -6.86 11.03 -22.50
N GLY A 5 -7.40 10.43 -21.43
CA GLY A 5 -8.42 9.39 -21.50
C GLY A 5 -7.88 7.98 -21.78
N GLU A 6 -6.58 7.83 -22.05
CA GLU A 6 -5.94 6.54 -22.23
C GLU A 6 -5.61 5.89 -20.88
N THR A 7 -5.83 4.59 -20.76
CA THR A 7 -5.27 3.77 -19.68
C THR A 7 -4.27 2.78 -20.26
N PHE A 8 -2.99 2.99 -19.98
CA PHE A 8 -1.93 2.07 -20.35
C PHE A 8 -1.61 1.12 -19.19
N LEU A 9 -1.80 -0.18 -19.42
CA LEU A 9 -1.47 -1.23 -18.44
C LEU A 9 -0.03 -1.72 -18.67
N LEU A 10 0.81 -1.57 -17.65
CA LEU A 10 2.21 -1.99 -17.68
C LEU A 10 2.43 -3.14 -16.70
N ASP A 11 2.68 -4.33 -17.24
CA ASP A 11 3.19 -5.48 -16.51
C ASP A 11 4.71 -5.41 -16.46
N THR A 12 5.24 -5.31 -15.24
CA THR A 12 6.66 -5.21 -14.93
C THR A 12 7.46 -6.47 -15.28
N SER A 13 6.78 -7.56 -15.64
CA SER A 13 7.43 -8.80 -16.09
C SER A 13 7.71 -8.86 -17.59
N GLY A 14 6.99 -8.11 -18.44
CA GLY A 14 7.10 -8.35 -19.88
C GLY A 14 6.31 -7.48 -20.86
N THR A 15 5.65 -6.38 -20.44
CA THR A 15 4.89 -5.55 -21.38
C THR A 15 5.78 -4.97 -22.48
N GLN A 16 5.32 -5.02 -23.73
CA GLN A 16 5.92 -4.24 -24.81
C GLN A 16 5.32 -2.84 -24.82
N ILE A 17 6.18 -1.82 -24.78
CA ILE A 17 5.81 -0.41 -24.92
C ILE A 17 6.08 -0.01 -26.36
N LEU A 18 5.07 0.56 -27.01
CA LEU A 18 5.18 1.19 -28.32
C LEU A 18 5.30 2.70 -28.13
N GLY A 19 6.24 3.34 -28.80
CA GLY A 19 6.49 4.77 -28.68
C GLY A 19 7.46 5.28 -29.72
N GLY A 20 8.00 6.48 -29.50
CA GLY A 20 8.89 7.15 -30.43
C GLY A 20 8.83 8.67 -30.26
N PRO A 21 9.54 9.44 -31.10
CA PRO A 21 9.57 10.90 -31.02
C PRO A 21 8.17 11.50 -31.01
N GLY A 22 7.87 12.36 -30.04
CA GLY A 22 6.55 12.97 -29.88
C GLY A 22 5.41 12.01 -29.56
N GLY A 23 5.71 10.76 -29.17
CA GLY A 23 4.71 9.72 -28.93
C GLY A 23 4.34 8.90 -30.17
N ALA A 24 4.93 9.18 -31.34
CA ALA A 24 4.64 8.42 -32.55
C ALA A 24 5.07 6.94 -32.39
N PRO A 25 4.24 5.95 -32.79
CA PRO A 25 4.49 4.52 -32.55
C PRO A 25 5.50 3.91 -33.53
N VAL A 26 6.75 4.37 -33.49
CA VAL A 26 7.81 3.99 -34.46
C VAL A 26 8.91 3.12 -33.86
N SER A 27 8.94 2.95 -32.54
CA SER A 27 9.87 2.09 -31.81
C SER A 27 9.14 1.27 -30.74
N THR A 28 9.66 0.08 -30.46
CA THR A 28 9.19 -0.77 -29.36
C THR A 28 10.31 -1.00 -28.36
N GLN A 29 9.95 -1.12 -27.09
CA GLN A 29 10.82 -1.65 -26.05
C GLN A 29 10.07 -2.69 -25.23
N SER A 30 10.76 -3.71 -24.74
CA SER A 30 10.20 -4.66 -23.79
C SER A 30 10.56 -4.25 -22.38
N VAL A 31 9.57 -4.16 -21.50
CA VAL A 31 9.77 -4.04 -20.06
C VAL A 31 10.29 -5.37 -19.55
N LYS A 32 11.42 -5.35 -18.86
CA LYS A 32 11.98 -6.51 -18.17
C LYS A 32 12.35 -6.10 -16.77
N THR A 33 11.98 -6.91 -15.77
CA THR A 33 12.28 -6.64 -14.35
C THR A 33 11.86 -5.23 -13.92
N GLY A 34 10.72 -4.77 -14.44
CA GLY A 34 10.13 -3.45 -14.16
C GLY A 34 10.86 -2.24 -14.74
N ARG A 35 11.90 -2.42 -15.57
CA ARG A 35 12.68 -1.31 -16.14
C ARG A 35 12.07 -0.78 -17.43
N VAL A 36 11.92 0.54 -17.50
CA VAL A 36 11.42 1.31 -18.65
C VAL A 36 12.46 2.35 -19.02
N PHE A 37 13.01 2.28 -20.23
CA PHE A 37 13.99 3.25 -20.72
C PHE A 37 13.33 4.18 -21.73
N VAL A 38 13.35 5.47 -21.47
CA VAL A 38 12.73 6.46 -22.35
C VAL A 38 13.65 7.66 -22.48
N ARG A 39 13.46 8.43 -23.55
CA ARG A 39 14.01 9.79 -23.58
C ARG A 39 13.17 10.67 -22.67
N ASP A 40 11.90 10.80 -23.01
CA ASP A 40 10.91 11.58 -22.27
C ASP A 40 9.71 10.70 -21.92
N LEU A 41 9.14 10.87 -20.72
CA LEU A 41 7.85 10.28 -20.35
C LEU A 41 6.84 11.39 -20.15
N THR A 42 5.71 11.32 -20.85
CA THR A 42 4.57 12.21 -20.63
C THR A 42 3.33 11.40 -20.35
N ILE A 43 2.70 11.65 -19.20
CA ILE A 43 1.34 11.23 -18.87
C ILE A 43 0.47 12.48 -18.94
N GLU A 44 -0.34 12.61 -19.99
CA GLU A 44 -1.22 13.75 -20.16
C GLU A 44 -2.31 13.81 -19.08
N LYS A 45 -2.93 14.98 -18.92
CA LYS A 45 -4.10 15.15 -18.05
C LYS A 45 -5.17 14.13 -18.43
N GLY A 46 -5.72 13.41 -17.44
CA GLY A 46 -6.70 12.34 -17.66
C GLY A 46 -6.12 11.03 -18.21
N GLY A 47 -4.83 10.97 -18.56
CA GLY A 47 -4.14 9.73 -18.90
C GLY A 47 -3.75 8.94 -17.64
N VAL A 48 -3.73 7.61 -17.75
CA VAL A 48 -3.42 6.70 -16.65
C VAL A 48 -2.35 5.68 -17.07
N LEU A 49 -1.21 5.68 -16.39
CA LEU A 49 -0.25 4.58 -16.39
C LEU A 49 -0.55 3.69 -15.18
N ARG A 50 -1.11 2.49 -15.38
CA ARG A 50 -1.29 1.51 -14.29
C ARG A 50 -0.20 0.45 -14.39
N ALA A 51 0.69 0.42 -13.40
CA ALA A 51 1.72 -0.60 -13.29
C ALA A 51 1.26 -1.75 -12.39
N MET A 52 1.70 -2.96 -12.73
CA MET A 52 1.45 -4.18 -11.98
C MET A 52 2.56 -5.22 -12.20
N GLY A 53 2.54 -6.29 -11.42
CA GLY A 53 3.48 -7.41 -11.55
C GLY A 53 4.52 -7.47 -10.43
N PRO A 54 5.42 -8.46 -10.48
CA PRO A 54 6.24 -8.83 -9.33
C PRO A 54 7.46 -7.93 -9.11
N TYR A 55 7.78 -7.03 -10.04
CA TYR A 55 8.98 -6.20 -9.95
C TYR A 55 8.62 -4.73 -9.68
N PRO A 56 9.42 -3.99 -8.89
CA PRO A 56 9.30 -2.55 -8.80
C PRO A 56 9.35 -1.87 -10.16
N LEU A 57 8.53 -0.84 -10.38
CA LEU A 57 8.60 -0.03 -11.59
C LEU A 57 9.79 0.93 -11.51
N ARG A 58 10.72 0.84 -12.46
CA ARG A 58 11.85 1.75 -12.61
C ARG A 58 11.78 2.45 -13.96
N ILE A 59 11.56 3.74 -13.96
CA ILE A 59 11.55 4.58 -15.16
C ILE A 59 12.89 5.33 -15.22
N CYS A 60 13.68 5.05 -16.25
CA CYS A 60 14.94 5.72 -16.53
C CYS A 60 14.76 6.62 -17.75
N ALA A 61 14.70 7.93 -17.51
CA ALA A 61 14.54 8.96 -18.52
C ALA A 61 15.87 9.69 -18.77
N SER A 62 16.32 9.73 -20.03
CA SER A 62 17.49 10.56 -20.40
C SER A 62 17.14 12.05 -20.57
N GLY A 63 15.85 12.39 -20.55
CA GLY A 63 15.29 13.73 -20.63
C GLY A 63 14.28 13.97 -19.50
N ASP A 64 13.15 14.60 -19.84
CA ASP A 64 12.15 15.03 -18.85
C ASP A 64 11.09 13.95 -18.58
N VAL A 65 10.57 13.91 -17.35
CA VAL A 65 9.38 13.15 -16.97
C VAL A 65 8.30 14.13 -16.57
N THR A 66 7.16 14.11 -17.28
CA THR A 66 6.03 15.00 -17.05
C THR A 66 4.78 14.21 -16.72
N ILE A 67 4.22 14.42 -15.52
CA ILE A 67 3.05 13.71 -15.01
C ILE A 67 1.93 14.74 -14.80
N ARG A 68 1.00 14.82 -15.73
CA ARG A 68 -0.23 15.63 -15.61
C ARG A 68 -1.48 14.79 -15.32
N GLY A 69 -1.40 13.49 -15.57
CA GLY A 69 -2.42 12.49 -15.21
C GLY A 69 -1.99 11.63 -14.02
N LEU A 70 -2.29 10.34 -14.06
CA LEU A 70 -2.05 9.40 -12.97
C LEU A 70 -1.02 8.32 -13.34
N LEU A 71 0.01 8.18 -12.52
CA LEU A 71 0.80 6.94 -12.40
C LEU A 71 0.28 6.16 -11.20
N ASN A 72 -0.39 5.04 -11.46
CA ASN A 72 -0.97 4.17 -10.46
C ASN A 72 -0.10 2.92 -10.27
N ALA A 73 0.39 2.75 -9.06
CA ALA A 73 1.10 1.59 -8.54
C ALA A 73 0.42 1.08 -7.25
N ASP A 74 -0.90 1.27 -7.12
CA ASP A 74 -1.67 0.82 -5.97
C ASP A 74 -1.72 -0.72 -5.92
N GLY A 75 -1.73 -1.24 -4.69
CA GLY A 75 -2.11 -2.62 -4.41
C GLY A 75 -3.57 -2.88 -4.76
N PHE A 76 -3.93 -4.15 -4.90
CA PHE A 76 -5.28 -4.56 -5.23
C PHE A 76 -6.05 -4.93 -3.96
N ASP A 77 -7.32 -4.54 -3.96
CA ASP A 77 -8.27 -4.96 -2.93
C ASP A 77 -8.50 -6.47 -3.02
N ALA A 78 -8.75 -7.11 -1.88
CA ALA A 78 -9.31 -8.44 -1.85
C ALA A 78 -10.82 -8.39 -2.13
N HIS A 79 -11.33 -9.47 -2.73
CA HIS A 79 -12.76 -9.61 -2.98
C HIS A 79 -13.52 -9.89 -1.68
N ASP A 80 -14.74 -9.37 -1.61
CA ASP A 80 -15.69 -9.73 -0.57
C ASP A 80 -16.19 -11.15 -0.81
N VAL A 81 -16.44 -11.88 0.27
CA VAL A 81 -17.04 -13.20 0.18
C VAL A 81 -18.52 -13.04 -0.20
N VAL A 82 -18.85 -13.49 -1.40
CA VAL A 82 -20.22 -13.45 -1.96
C VAL A 82 -20.86 -14.84 -2.07
N THR A 83 -20.17 -15.88 -1.61
CA THR A 83 -20.62 -17.26 -1.68
C THR A 83 -20.99 -17.78 -0.29
N LEU A 84 -22.10 -18.52 -0.21
CA LEU A 84 -22.61 -19.10 1.03
C LEU A 84 -22.19 -20.56 1.17
N ASN A 85 -21.96 -21.03 2.40
CA ASN A 85 -21.73 -22.45 2.71
C ASN A 85 -20.53 -23.05 1.97
N THR A 86 -19.49 -22.24 1.76
CA THR A 86 -18.31 -22.59 0.98
C THR A 86 -17.04 -22.60 1.80
N GLY A 87 -17.08 -22.93 3.09
CA GLY A 87 -15.91 -23.05 3.98
C GLY A 87 -14.79 -23.98 3.47
N SER A 88 -15.04 -24.77 2.42
CA SER A 88 -14.05 -25.54 1.69
C SER A 88 -13.34 -24.81 0.55
N ILE A 89 -13.71 -23.55 0.26
CA ILE A 89 -13.21 -22.73 -0.86
C ILE A 89 -12.46 -21.53 -0.27
N PRO A 90 -11.12 -21.54 -0.32
CA PRO A 90 -10.31 -20.44 0.17
C PRO A 90 -10.58 -19.13 -0.59
N GLU A 91 -10.56 -18.02 0.13
CA GLU A 91 -10.60 -16.69 -0.46
C GLU A 91 -9.19 -16.17 -0.65
N ARG A 92 -8.91 -15.70 -1.85
CA ARG A 92 -7.56 -15.30 -2.25
C ARG A 92 -7.29 -13.85 -1.87
N GLY A 93 -6.17 -13.62 -1.18
CA GLY A 93 -5.68 -12.28 -0.88
C GLY A 93 -5.38 -11.47 -2.13
N GLY A 94 -5.60 -10.15 -2.03
CA GLY A 94 -5.40 -9.17 -3.07
C GLY A 94 -3.96 -9.14 -3.57
N PRO A 95 -3.72 -9.10 -4.88
CA PRO A 95 -2.38 -8.89 -5.44
C PRO A 95 -1.74 -7.58 -4.94
N GLY A 96 -0.42 -7.57 -4.77
CA GLY A 96 0.31 -6.33 -4.54
C GLY A 96 0.38 -5.44 -5.79
N GLY A 97 0.81 -4.20 -5.61
CA GLY A 97 1.25 -3.33 -6.70
C GLY A 97 2.54 -3.83 -7.34
N PRO A 98 3.18 -3.07 -8.26
CA PRO A 98 4.47 -3.45 -8.85
C PRO A 98 5.53 -3.67 -7.77
N GLY A 99 5.97 -4.91 -7.58
CA GLY A 99 6.91 -5.28 -6.50
C GLY A 99 6.33 -5.16 -5.09
N GLY A 100 5.00 -5.14 -4.93
CA GLY A 100 4.32 -5.14 -3.64
C GLY A 100 3.94 -6.56 -3.20
N GLY A 101 3.82 -6.76 -1.88
CA GLY A 101 3.42 -8.02 -1.28
C GLY A 101 1.93 -8.34 -1.45
N ARG A 102 1.60 -9.63 -1.58
CA ARG A 102 0.20 -10.11 -1.69
C ARG A 102 -0.45 -10.19 -0.30
N GLY A 103 -1.76 -9.90 -0.22
CA GLY A 103 -2.55 -10.17 0.99
C GLY A 103 -2.68 -11.66 1.31
N GLY A 104 -3.02 -11.96 2.57
CA GLY A 104 -3.22 -13.30 3.08
C GLY A 104 -4.56 -13.90 2.65
N ASP A 105 -4.55 -15.20 2.38
CA ASP A 105 -5.73 -16.00 2.09
C ASP A 105 -6.51 -16.32 3.39
N SER A 106 -7.83 -16.44 3.29
CA SER A 106 -8.70 -16.95 4.37
C SER A 106 -9.32 -18.31 3.98
N SER A 107 -9.87 -19.01 4.98
CA SER A 107 -10.52 -20.33 4.83
C SER A 107 -9.65 -21.35 4.07
N THR A 108 -8.35 -21.41 4.40
CA THR A 108 -7.34 -22.15 3.63
C THR A 108 -7.43 -23.67 3.73
N ARG A 109 -8.22 -24.21 4.68
CA ARG A 109 -8.37 -25.65 4.88
C ARG A 109 -9.67 -26.16 4.25
N VAL A 110 -9.55 -27.03 3.25
CA VAL A 110 -10.70 -27.45 2.43
C VAL A 110 -11.46 -28.68 2.94
N LYS A 111 -11.01 -29.31 4.03
CA LYS A 111 -11.59 -30.57 4.58
C LYS A 111 -11.85 -30.51 6.10
N ARG A 112 -11.66 -29.35 6.72
CA ARG A 112 -11.77 -29.11 8.17
C ARG A 112 -11.71 -27.61 8.42
N SER A 113 -12.15 -27.17 9.58
CA SER A 113 -12.08 -25.75 9.93
C SER A 113 -10.67 -25.17 9.88
N THR A 114 -10.61 -23.94 9.37
CA THR A 114 -9.39 -23.14 9.36
C THR A 114 -9.21 -22.52 10.75
N PRO A 115 -8.02 -22.63 11.36
CA PRO A 115 -7.79 -22.07 12.69
C PRO A 115 -7.51 -20.56 12.65
N ALA A 116 -7.00 -20.03 11.54
CA ALA A 116 -6.72 -18.61 11.34
C ALA A 116 -6.59 -18.30 9.84
N GLY A 117 -6.84 -17.05 9.48
CA GLY A 117 -6.39 -16.51 8.19
C GLY A 117 -4.87 -16.63 8.06
N SER A 118 -4.37 -16.68 6.83
CA SER A 118 -2.92 -16.69 6.59
C SER A 118 -2.34 -15.28 6.70
N PHE A 119 -1.03 -15.22 6.97
CA PHE A 119 -0.26 -13.99 6.91
C PHE A 119 -0.29 -13.40 5.49
N GLY A 120 -0.26 -12.07 5.41
CA GLY A 120 0.14 -11.38 4.19
C GLY A 120 1.60 -11.69 3.84
N ARG A 121 2.01 -11.36 2.63
CA ARG A 121 3.39 -11.49 2.16
C ARG A 121 4.05 -10.14 2.04
N GLY A 122 5.36 -10.11 2.22
CA GLY A 122 6.19 -8.97 1.84
C GLY A 122 6.51 -8.94 0.34
N PRO A 123 7.19 -7.88 -0.11
CA PRO A 123 7.73 -7.74 -1.47
C PRO A 123 8.69 -8.84 -1.88
N ILE A 124 9.50 -9.33 -0.93
CA ILE A 124 10.50 -10.37 -1.15
C ILE A 124 9.95 -11.71 -0.66
N GLU A 125 10.31 -12.77 -1.38
CA GLU A 125 9.99 -14.13 -0.96
C GLU A 125 10.51 -14.42 0.46
N GLY A 126 9.68 -15.05 1.28
CA GLY A 126 9.99 -15.38 2.67
C GLY A 126 9.69 -14.27 3.68
N GLN A 127 9.42 -13.04 3.25
CA GLN A 127 8.95 -12.00 4.15
C GLN A 127 7.44 -12.11 4.42
N TYR A 128 7.05 -11.90 5.67
CA TYR A 128 5.65 -11.89 6.08
C TYR A 128 5.17 -10.45 6.25
N GLY A 129 3.94 -10.20 5.82
CA GLY A 129 3.24 -8.95 6.05
C GLY A 129 2.39 -9.00 7.33
N GLY A 130 1.21 -8.39 7.30
CA GLY A 130 0.26 -8.44 8.43
C GLY A 130 -0.16 -9.86 8.80
N GLY A 131 -0.38 -10.11 10.08
CA GLY A 131 -0.84 -11.39 10.60
C GLY A 131 -2.30 -11.66 10.26
N GLY A 132 -2.62 -12.92 9.96
CA GLY A 132 -4.01 -13.36 9.78
C GLY A 132 -4.74 -13.41 11.12
N GLY A 133 -6.04 -13.10 11.10
CA GLY A 133 -6.87 -13.17 12.30
C GLY A 133 -7.22 -14.60 12.70
N GLU A 134 -7.27 -14.86 14.00
CA GLU A 134 -7.62 -16.17 14.53
C GLU A 134 -9.10 -16.47 14.32
N SER A 135 -9.42 -17.69 13.88
CA SER A 135 -10.82 -18.12 13.77
C SER A 135 -11.40 -18.32 15.16
N SER A 136 -12.67 -17.99 15.32
CA SER A 136 -13.34 -18.08 16.62
C SER A 136 -14.46 -19.11 16.55
N TYR A 137 -14.64 -19.87 17.61
CA TYR A 137 -15.71 -20.84 17.76
C TYR A 137 -16.61 -20.52 18.97
N ALA A 138 -17.91 -20.75 18.79
CA ALA A 138 -18.92 -20.65 19.85
C ALA A 138 -20.17 -21.46 19.47
N PRO A 139 -20.92 -22.03 20.44
CA PRO A 139 -22.20 -22.67 20.16
C PRO A 139 -23.11 -21.76 19.33
N ALA A 140 -23.82 -22.31 18.34
CA ALA A 140 -24.72 -21.54 17.46
C ALA A 140 -25.75 -20.68 18.22
N ALA A 141 -26.18 -21.14 19.41
CA ALA A 141 -27.12 -20.43 20.28
C ALA A 141 -26.59 -19.10 20.83
N LEU A 142 -25.27 -18.90 20.90
CA LEU A 142 -24.66 -17.63 21.33
C LEU A 142 -24.65 -16.58 20.21
N GLY A 143 -25.17 -16.93 19.04
CA GLY A 143 -25.22 -16.06 17.90
C GLY A 143 -23.94 -16.11 17.07
N LYS A 144 -24.11 -15.70 15.83
CA LYS A 144 -23.13 -15.76 14.77
C LYS A 144 -22.11 -14.62 14.81
N ASP A 145 -22.45 -13.56 15.53
CA ASP A 145 -21.59 -12.40 15.79
C ASP A 145 -20.47 -12.67 16.79
N ALA A 146 -20.41 -13.87 17.37
CA ALA A 146 -19.46 -14.17 18.43
C ALA A 146 -17.97 -14.26 17.96
N ARG A 147 -17.61 -13.98 16.69
CA ARG A 147 -16.45 -14.68 16.08
C ARG A 147 -15.66 -13.97 14.97
N ARG A 148 -14.79 -12.96 15.17
CA ARG A 148 -14.00 -12.39 14.03
C ARG A 148 -12.75 -11.61 14.36
N PRO A 149 -11.65 -11.86 13.64
CA PRO A 149 -10.78 -10.74 13.28
C PRO A 149 -9.97 -10.90 11.97
N GLY A 150 -9.29 -9.82 11.54
CA GLY A 150 -8.19 -9.80 10.55
C GLY A 150 -7.01 -8.96 11.08
N GLY A 151 -6.00 -8.60 10.27
CA GLY A 151 -4.82 -7.81 10.74
C GLY A 151 -4.16 -6.98 9.65
N GLY A 152 -3.67 -5.77 9.97
CA GLY A 152 -3.16 -4.78 8.99
C GLY A 152 -1.71 -4.97 8.53
N GLY A 153 -1.35 -4.42 7.36
CA GLY A 153 0.04 -4.42 6.85
C GLY A 153 0.83 -3.18 7.28
N ARG A 154 2.16 -3.28 7.42
CA ARG A 154 3.06 -2.16 7.77
C ARG A 154 4.25 -2.11 6.80
N PHE A 155 4.64 -0.90 6.36
CA PHE A 155 5.88 -0.66 5.64
C PHE A 155 6.76 0.32 6.42
N ALA A 156 6.31 1.54 6.68
CA ALA A 156 7.06 2.50 7.49
C ALA A 156 6.47 2.66 8.90
N ALA A 157 7.20 3.38 9.76
CA ALA A 157 6.73 3.80 11.08
C ALA A 157 5.44 4.63 10.99
N ASP A 158 4.60 4.56 12.04
CA ASP A 158 3.34 5.31 12.07
C ASP A 158 3.63 6.82 12.19
N VAL A 159 2.97 7.62 11.35
CA VAL A 159 3.22 9.06 11.27
C VAL A 159 2.09 9.86 11.91
N ASP A 160 0.83 9.44 11.69
CA ASP A 160 -0.34 10.14 12.22
C ASP A 160 -1.49 9.16 12.47
N PRO A 161 -1.83 8.86 13.74
CA PRO A 161 -2.90 7.92 14.09
C PRO A 161 -4.31 8.47 13.79
N THR A 162 -4.44 9.77 13.48
CA THR A 162 -5.74 10.38 13.12
C THR A 162 -6.03 10.29 11.63
N ARG A 163 -5.02 9.97 10.81
CA ARG A 163 -5.14 9.92 9.35
C ARG A 163 -4.99 8.49 8.85
N TRP A 164 -6.06 7.98 8.23
CA TRP A 164 -6.10 6.66 7.59
C TRP A 164 -4.86 6.35 6.74
N GLY A 165 -4.33 5.14 6.79
CA GLY A 165 -3.21 4.77 5.91
C GLY A 165 -1.87 5.41 6.30
N LEU A 166 -1.80 6.15 7.41
CA LEU A 166 -0.56 6.68 8.01
C LEU A 166 -0.25 6.04 9.38
N PHE A 167 -0.98 4.98 9.73
CA PHE A 167 -0.71 4.14 10.89
C PHE A 167 -1.23 2.71 10.63
N ALA A 168 -0.42 1.71 10.97
CA ALA A 168 -0.79 0.29 10.85
C ALA A 168 -1.35 -0.23 12.16
N GLU A 169 -2.55 -0.81 12.12
CA GLU A 169 -3.19 -1.39 13.29
C GLU A 169 -3.30 -2.91 13.19
N ALA A 170 -3.27 -3.57 14.35
CA ALA A 170 -3.83 -4.90 14.45
C ALA A 170 -5.35 -4.83 14.16
N GLY A 171 -5.92 -5.91 13.63
CA GLY A 171 -7.38 -5.95 13.60
C GLY A 171 -7.94 -6.22 14.98
N PHE A 172 -9.18 -5.83 15.16
CA PHE A 172 -9.81 -5.84 16.47
C PHE A 172 -10.09 -7.29 16.87
N PRO A 173 -10.10 -7.61 18.18
CA PRO A 173 -10.45 -8.95 18.62
C PRO A 173 -11.89 -9.31 18.21
N GLY A 174 -12.20 -10.60 18.23
CA GLY A 174 -13.56 -11.09 18.05
C GLY A 174 -14.46 -10.74 19.23
N HIS A 175 -15.68 -11.27 19.22
CA HIS A 175 -16.60 -11.08 20.33
C HIS A 175 -16.12 -11.77 21.61
N SER A 176 -16.46 -11.19 22.75
CA SER A 176 -16.14 -11.68 24.09
C SER A 176 -16.77 -13.02 24.49
N LEU A 177 -17.60 -13.62 23.64
CA LEU A 177 -18.25 -14.91 23.88
C LEU A 177 -17.68 -16.01 22.97
N GLY A 178 -16.83 -15.64 22.01
CA GLY A 178 -16.12 -16.57 21.16
C GLY A 178 -14.80 -16.99 21.79
N THR A 179 -14.40 -18.21 21.49
CA THR A 179 -13.09 -18.75 21.90
C THR A 179 -12.20 -18.89 20.67
N GLY A 180 -10.94 -18.46 20.77
CA GLY A 180 -9.95 -18.59 19.72
C GLY A 180 -9.59 -20.05 19.42
N ALA A 181 -9.54 -20.41 18.14
CA ALA A 181 -9.23 -21.77 17.65
C ALA A 181 -7.77 -22.22 17.87
N LEU A 182 -6.83 -21.29 18.06
CA LEU A 182 -5.41 -21.53 18.30
C LEU A 182 -5.03 -21.27 19.76
N THR A 183 -5.44 -20.13 20.31
CA THR A 183 -5.01 -19.65 21.62
C THR A 183 -5.94 -20.08 22.74
N GLY A 184 -7.19 -20.44 22.42
CA GLY A 184 -8.23 -20.67 23.43
C GLY A 184 -8.63 -19.40 24.19
N SER A 185 -8.23 -18.20 23.74
CA SER A 185 -8.57 -16.95 24.41
C SER A 185 -10.01 -16.54 24.11
N SER A 186 -10.61 -15.78 25.03
CA SER A 186 -11.90 -15.14 24.83
C SER A 186 -11.80 -13.66 25.17
N PRO A 187 -11.95 -12.74 24.20
CA PRO A 187 -12.22 -12.99 22.78
C PRO A 187 -11.03 -13.62 22.02
N ALA A 188 -11.30 -14.17 20.83
CA ALA A 188 -10.26 -14.57 19.89
C ALA A 188 -9.45 -13.33 19.42
N PRO A 189 -8.11 -13.42 19.33
CA PRO A 189 -7.26 -12.30 19.02
C PRO A 189 -7.27 -11.97 17.53
N GLY A 190 -7.13 -10.68 17.24
CA GLY A 190 -6.96 -10.22 15.87
C GLY A 190 -5.60 -10.45 15.27
N GLY A 191 -5.55 -10.29 13.95
CA GLY A 191 -4.30 -10.37 13.21
C GLY A 191 -3.41 -9.19 13.60
N VAL A 192 -2.14 -9.49 13.87
CA VAL A 192 -1.16 -8.47 14.25
C VAL A 192 -0.81 -7.57 13.07
N ALA A 193 -0.43 -6.32 13.35
CA ALA A 193 0.18 -5.47 12.34
C ALA A 193 1.52 -6.09 11.87
N GLY A 194 1.86 -5.89 10.60
CA GLY A 194 3.20 -6.26 10.11
C GLY A 194 4.31 -5.51 10.85
N THR A 195 5.53 -6.06 10.82
CA THR A 195 6.72 -5.42 11.41
C THR A 195 7.33 -4.35 10.49
N GLY A 196 7.12 -4.48 9.17
CA GLY A 196 7.83 -3.68 8.17
C GLY A 196 9.27 -4.18 7.94
N PRO A 197 10.03 -3.48 7.09
CA PRO A 197 11.40 -3.81 6.73
C PRO A 197 12.47 -3.17 7.64
N PHE A 198 12.08 -2.19 8.45
CA PHE A 198 12.98 -1.46 9.34
C PHE A 198 13.07 -2.17 10.69
N VAL A 199 14.25 -2.63 11.11
CA VAL A 199 14.41 -3.56 12.23
C VAL A 199 15.37 -3.11 13.33
N ASP A 200 16.20 -2.09 13.09
CA ASP A 200 17.13 -1.60 14.11
C ASP A 200 16.50 -0.59 15.10
N GLY A 201 15.34 -0.04 14.74
CA GLY A 201 14.58 0.91 15.53
C GLY A 201 15.15 2.34 15.52
N ASP A 202 16.11 2.64 14.64
CA ASP A 202 16.68 3.97 14.43
C ASP A 202 15.93 4.72 13.31
N PRO A 203 14.96 5.60 13.63
CA PRO A 203 14.20 6.31 12.61
C PRO A 203 15.05 7.25 11.75
N ASP A 204 16.29 7.55 12.15
CA ASP A 204 17.18 8.40 11.37
C ASP A 204 17.73 7.72 10.12
N ASN A 205 17.60 6.38 9.98
CA ASN A 205 18.05 5.62 8.82
C ASN A 205 16.92 4.85 8.08
N ASP A 206 15.66 5.11 8.41
CA ASP A 206 14.45 4.48 7.84
C ASP A 206 14.18 4.90 6.37
N PHE A 207 15.13 4.64 5.48
CA PHE A 207 15.05 5.03 4.09
C PHE A 207 15.93 4.15 3.17
N PHE A 208 15.78 4.32 1.87
CA PHE A 208 16.65 3.73 0.84
C PHE A 208 17.68 4.74 0.33
N GLY A 209 18.93 4.33 0.18
CA GLY A 209 20.00 5.17 -0.36
C GLY A 209 20.84 5.87 0.71
N ILE A 210 21.30 7.09 0.43
CA ILE A 210 22.23 7.85 1.29
C ILE A 210 21.68 9.23 1.62
N ARG A 211 21.71 9.58 2.91
CA ARG A 211 21.36 10.88 3.46
C ARG A 211 22.63 11.60 3.90
N ALA A 212 22.89 12.78 3.34
CA ALA A 212 23.87 13.72 3.88
C ALA A 212 23.23 14.58 4.96
N ILE A 213 23.75 14.50 6.18
CA ILE A 213 23.34 15.29 7.34
C ILE A 213 24.45 16.31 7.61
N PRO A 214 24.26 17.60 7.27
CA PRO A 214 25.20 18.64 7.64
C PRO A 214 25.17 18.84 9.16
N ASP A 215 26.35 18.84 9.77
CA ASP A 215 26.53 19.23 11.16
C ASP A 215 26.60 20.77 11.23
N PRO A 216 25.64 21.43 11.91
CA PRO A 216 25.59 22.89 11.97
C PRO A 216 26.72 23.50 12.79
N VAL A 217 27.39 22.71 13.64
CA VAL A 217 28.46 23.18 14.53
C VAL A 217 29.82 23.02 13.85
N THR A 218 30.07 21.86 13.24
CA THR A 218 31.38 21.57 12.62
C THR A 218 31.46 21.93 11.14
N GLY A 219 30.31 22.13 10.48
CA GLY A 219 30.24 22.31 9.02
C GLY A 219 30.57 21.06 8.23
N THR A 220 30.79 19.92 8.91
CA THR A 220 31.05 18.63 8.26
C THR A 220 29.75 17.99 7.80
N VAL A 221 29.84 17.07 6.83
CA VAL A 221 28.68 16.31 6.35
C VAL A 221 28.83 14.85 6.78
N ARG A 222 27.91 14.39 7.63
CA ARG A 222 27.78 12.97 7.96
C ARG A 222 26.96 12.27 6.90
N LEU A 223 27.47 11.18 6.34
CA LEU A 223 26.71 10.32 5.43
C LEU A 223 26.04 9.20 6.25
N VAL A 224 24.72 9.11 6.17
CA VAL A 224 23.92 8.04 6.76
C VAL A 224 23.42 7.18 5.61
N ARG A 225 23.81 5.91 5.63
CA ARG A 225 23.23 4.90 4.75
C ARG A 225 21.88 4.48 5.32
N GLY A 226 20.86 4.45 4.48
CA GLY A 226 19.55 3.96 4.87
C GLY A 226 19.53 2.44 5.02
N GLU A 227 18.60 1.94 5.84
CA GLU A 227 18.46 0.52 6.14
C GLU A 227 18.02 -0.30 4.92
N LEU A 228 17.22 0.29 4.02
CA LEU A 228 16.80 -0.39 2.80
C LEU A 228 17.96 -0.49 1.80
N ASP A 229 18.31 -1.71 1.42
CA ASP A 229 19.34 -2.02 0.44
C ASP A 229 18.80 -2.18 -0.99
N HIS A 230 17.48 -2.22 -1.16
CA HIS A 230 16.84 -2.27 -2.47
C HIS A 230 15.46 -1.58 -2.47
N LEU A 231 15.02 -1.22 -3.67
CA LEU A 231 13.68 -0.72 -3.93
C LEU A 231 12.66 -1.85 -3.74
N GLN A 232 11.68 -1.65 -2.86
CA GLN A 232 10.64 -2.65 -2.56
C GLN A 232 9.28 -2.01 -2.28
N GLY A 233 8.20 -2.71 -2.60
CA GLY A 233 6.84 -2.24 -2.37
C GLY A 233 6.37 -2.40 -0.93
N GLY A 234 5.08 -2.13 -0.71
CA GLY A 234 4.40 -2.34 0.54
C GLY A 234 4.17 -3.82 0.86
N TYR A 235 3.85 -4.10 2.11
CA TYR A 235 3.48 -5.42 2.60
C TYR A 235 1.98 -5.64 2.45
N GLY A 236 1.61 -6.85 2.01
CA GLY A 236 0.23 -7.32 2.14
C GLY A 236 -0.14 -7.54 3.60
N CYS A 237 -1.42 -7.65 3.88
CA CYS A 237 -1.95 -7.85 5.22
C CYS A 237 -2.55 -9.25 5.40
N GLY A 238 -2.95 -9.62 6.62
CA GLY A 238 -3.48 -10.95 6.87
C GLY A 238 -4.94 -11.14 6.47
N GLY A 239 -5.30 -12.39 6.16
CA GLY A 239 -6.68 -12.80 5.96
C GLY A 239 -7.47 -12.81 7.28
N GLY A 240 -8.79 -12.69 7.19
CA GLY A 240 -9.70 -12.81 8.32
C GLY A 240 -9.88 -14.26 8.77
N GLY A 241 -10.16 -14.44 10.06
CA GLY A 241 -10.55 -15.73 10.64
C GLY A 241 -11.99 -16.12 10.30
N ASP A 242 -12.23 -17.43 10.26
CA ASP A 242 -13.56 -18.00 10.07
C ASP A 242 -14.38 -17.90 11.37
N ALA A 243 -15.70 -17.82 11.21
CA ALA A 243 -16.66 -17.91 12.29
C ALA A 243 -17.26 -19.33 12.33
N ILE A 244 -17.00 -20.06 13.43
CA ILE A 244 -17.29 -21.49 13.55
C ILE A 244 -18.43 -21.73 14.56
N PRO A 245 -19.64 -22.16 14.13
CA PRO A 245 -20.80 -22.38 14.99
C PRO A 245 -20.76 -23.71 15.76
N ALA A 246 -19.64 -23.96 16.44
CA ALA A 246 -19.42 -25.15 17.26
C ALA A 246 -18.97 -24.80 18.68
N SER A 247 -19.26 -25.69 19.63
CA SER A 247 -18.82 -25.57 21.03
C SER A 247 -17.35 -25.96 21.25
N MET A 248 -16.67 -26.46 20.23
CA MET A 248 -15.28 -26.89 20.28
C MET A 248 -14.60 -26.70 18.93
N PHE A 249 -13.26 -26.64 18.95
CA PHE A 249 -12.43 -26.62 17.76
C PHE A 249 -11.40 -27.77 17.77
N PRO A 250 -11.22 -28.49 16.65
CA PRO A 250 -12.07 -28.47 15.46
C PRO A 250 -13.45 -29.14 15.74
N PRO A 251 -14.50 -28.79 14.99
CA PRO A 251 -15.80 -29.44 15.12
C PRO A 251 -15.74 -30.91 14.67
N MET A 252 -16.42 -31.80 15.42
CA MET A 252 -16.43 -33.25 15.12
C MET A 252 -17.11 -33.59 13.78
N ASN A 253 -18.12 -32.81 13.38
CA ASN A 253 -18.94 -33.06 12.18
C ASN A 253 -18.82 -31.90 11.20
N TRP A 254 -17.60 -31.53 10.84
CA TRP A 254 -17.36 -30.44 9.91
C TRP A 254 -17.96 -30.71 8.53
N THR A 255 -18.59 -29.68 7.95
CA THR A 255 -18.99 -29.64 6.54
C THR A 255 -18.62 -28.27 5.96
N SER A 256 -18.57 -28.14 4.64
CA SER A 256 -18.30 -26.85 3.99
C SER A 256 -19.35 -25.78 4.32
N ALA A 257 -20.56 -26.19 4.72
CA ALA A 257 -21.64 -25.30 5.14
C ALA A 257 -21.54 -24.85 6.60
N HIS A 258 -20.57 -25.38 7.35
CA HIS A 258 -20.50 -25.16 8.79
C HIS A 258 -19.78 -23.87 9.13
N ASP A 259 -18.64 -23.60 8.50
CA ASP A 259 -17.82 -22.43 8.80
C ASP A 259 -18.24 -21.26 7.92
N GLU A 260 -18.42 -20.10 8.57
CA GLU A 260 -18.68 -18.82 7.91
C GLU A 260 -17.32 -18.18 7.58
N LYS A 261 -17.01 -18.05 6.28
CA LYS A 261 -15.65 -17.72 5.82
C LYS A 261 -15.19 -16.32 6.19
N GLY A 262 -13.96 -16.21 6.68
CA GLY A 262 -13.26 -14.92 6.72
C GLY A 262 -13.02 -14.34 5.32
N GLY A 263 -12.85 -13.03 5.23
CA GLY A 263 -12.45 -12.33 4.00
C GLY A 263 -10.93 -12.26 3.87
N ALA A 264 -10.43 -12.20 2.65
CA ALA A 264 -8.98 -12.21 2.41
C ALA A 264 -8.34 -10.83 2.64
N GLY A 265 -7.01 -10.78 2.83
CA GLY A 265 -6.28 -9.52 3.03
C GLY A 265 -6.04 -8.75 1.73
N GLY A 266 -5.97 -7.41 1.79
CA GLY A 266 -5.53 -6.55 0.69
C GLY A 266 -4.02 -6.62 0.40
N GLY A 267 -3.64 -6.32 -0.84
CA GLY A 267 -2.24 -6.29 -1.28
C GLY A 267 -1.51 -5.01 -0.85
N GLY A 268 -0.19 -5.06 -0.70
CA GLY A 268 0.64 -3.89 -0.45
C GLY A 268 0.77 -2.99 -1.68
N GLY A 269 0.97 -1.68 -1.45
CA GLY A 269 1.27 -0.73 -2.51
C GLY A 269 2.54 -1.10 -3.28
N GLY A 270 2.70 -0.62 -4.50
CA GLY A 270 3.88 -0.90 -5.33
C GLY A 270 5.07 0.01 -5.05
N ALA A 271 6.20 -0.34 -5.63
CA ALA A 271 7.37 0.51 -5.67
C ALA A 271 7.56 1.18 -7.03
N VAL A 272 7.81 2.48 -7.00
CA VAL A 272 8.04 3.33 -8.18
C VAL A 272 9.32 4.12 -7.96
N HIS A 273 10.27 3.99 -8.89
CA HIS A 273 11.48 4.81 -8.94
C HIS A 273 11.55 5.50 -10.30
N ILE A 274 11.53 6.82 -10.29
CA ILE A 274 11.72 7.65 -11.46
C ILE A 274 13.11 8.26 -11.37
N ARG A 275 13.97 7.93 -12.33
CA ARG A 275 15.28 8.55 -12.53
C ARG A 275 15.23 9.37 -13.81
N ALA A 276 15.49 10.66 -13.72
CA ALA A 276 15.51 11.56 -14.86
C ALA A 276 16.84 12.34 -14.92
N LEU A 277 17.49 12.38 -16.08
CA LEU A 277 18.58 13.34 -16.27
C LEU A 277 18.03 14.78 -16.42
N GLY A 278 16.83 14.91 -16.99
CA GLY A 278 16.07 16.15 -17.03
C GLY A 278 15.19 16.32 -15.78
N ARG A 279 14.15 17.13 -15.93
CA ARG A 279 13.24 17.50 -14.83
C ARG A 279 12.18 16.44 -14.60
N ILE A 280 11.65 16.39 -13.38
CA ILE A 280 10.40 15.69 -13.07
C ILE A 280 9.34 16.74 -12.77
N VAL A 281 8.32 16.83 -13.62
CA VAL A 281 7.30 17.88 -13.57
C VAL A 281 5.93 17.29 -13.28
N PHE A 282 5.21 17.85 -12.31
CA PHE A 282 3.83 17.51 -12.00
C PHE A 282 2.90 18.64 -12.42
N GLY A 283 1.87 18.29 -13.21
CA GLY A 283 0.74 19.18 -13.47
C GLY A 283 -0.20 19.29 -12.27
N ASN A 284 -1.18 20.20 -12.35
CA ASN A 284 -2.21 20.40 -11.31
C ASN A 284 -3.02 19.12 -10.94
N GLU A 285 -3.11 18.16 -11.87
CA GLU A 285 -3.75 16.85 -11.65
C GLU A 285 -2.76 15.69 -11.60
N GLY A 286 -1.48 16.00 -11.77
CA GLY A 286 -0.37 15.06 -11.76
C GLY A 286 -0.29 14.31 -10.44
N ARG A 287 -0.31 12.97 -10.51
CA ARG A 287 -0.26 12.13 -9.33
C ARG A 287 0.53 10.84 -9.54
N ILE A 288 1.30 10.46 -8.54
CA ILE A 288 1.79 9.10 -8.32
C ILE A 288 1.09 8.52 -7.10
N SER A 289 0.53 7.31 -7.24
CA SER A 289 -0.18 6.60 -6.17
C SER A 289 0.42 5.22 -5.99
N ALA A 290 0.79 4.88 -4.76
CA ALA A 290 1.30 3.60 -4.29
C ALA A 290 0.55 3.21 -3.00
N VAL A 291 -0.78 3.22 -3.06
CA VAL A 291 -1.65 2.97 -1.92
C VAL A 291 -1.86 1.46 -1.75
N GLY A 292 -1.89 0.97 -0.51
CA GLY A 292 -2.24 -0.42 -0.21
C GLY A 292 -3.71 -0.74 -0.49
N GLY A 293 -3.99 -1.95 -0.93
CA GLY A 293 -5.33 -2.47 -1.14
C GLY A 293 -6.07 -2.75 0.17
N GLN A 294 -7.39 -2.71 0.11
CA GLN A 294 -8.29 -3.03 1.21
C GLN A 294 -8.54 -4.54 1.28
N GLY A 295 -8.79 -5.04 2.49
CA GLY A 295 -9.24 -6.42 2.69
C GLY A 295 -10.64 -6.69 2.16
N GLY A 296 -10.99 -7.96 2.08
CA GLY A 296 -12.33 -8.44 1.81
C GLY A 296 -13.14 -8.56 3.09
N LEU A 297 -14.44 -8.32 3.01
CA LEU A 297 -15.42 -8.68 4.02
C LEU A 297 -15.59 -10.20 4.01
N GLY A 298 -15.73 -10.79 5.19
CA GLY A 298 -16.12 -12.18 5.32
C GLY A 298 -17.54 -12.45 4.82
N GLU A 299 -17.90 -13.73 4.77
CA GLU A 299 -19.18 -14.26 4.31
C GLU A 299 -20.34 -13.47 4.92
N ASN A 300 -21.46 -13.36 4.22
CA ASN A 300 -22.66 -12.70 4.76
C ASN A 300 -23.89 -13.56 4.58
N THR A 301 -24.89 -13.42 5.45
CA THR A 301 -26.25 -13.90 5.16
C THR A 301 -27.09 -12.76 4.60
N MET A 302 -27.77 -13.03 3.47
CA MET A 302 -28.70 -12.10 2.81
C MET A 302 -28.09 -10.75 2.39
N LEU A 303 -26.82 -10.73 1.96
CA LEU A 303 -26.10 -9.55 1.43
C LEU A 303 -25.89 -8.38 2.41
N LEU A 304 -26.34 -8.53 3.65
CA LEU A 304 -26.30 -7.45 4.64
C LEU A 304 -25.54 -7.90 5.89
N ASP A 305 -25.78 -9.11 6.38
CA ASP A 305 -25.28 -9.55 7.67
C ASP A 305 -23.94 -10.28 7.57
N HIS A 306 -22.83 -9.58 7.78
CA HIS A 306 -21.49 -10.17 7.66
C HIS A 306 -21.14 -11.07 8.84
N ILE A 307 -20.91 -12.32 8.47
CA ILE A 307 -20.55 -13.64 9.04
C ILE A 307 -19.11 -13.94 9.47
N GLY A 308 -18.18 -13.74 8.56
CA GLY A 308 -16.77 -14.05 8.80
C GLY A 308 -15.92 -12.81 9.04
N GLY A 309 -14.73 -13.02 9.59
CA GLY A 309 -13.80 -11.92 9.90
C GLY A 309 -13.37 -11.15 8.66
N THR A 310 -13.29 -9.83 8.77
CA THR A 310 -12.82 -8.97 7.67
C THR A 310 -11.30 -9.05 7.56
N GLY A 311 -10.78 -9.22 6.34
CA GLY A 311 -9.34 -9.20 6.08
C GLY A 311 -8.73 -7.81 6.28
N GLY A 312 -7.43 -7.77 6.63
CA GLY A 312 -6.68 -6.53 6.80
C GLY A 312 -6.57 -5.67 5.55
N SER A 313 -5.97 -4.50 5.71
CA SER A 313 -5.56 -3.65 4.57
C SER A 313 -4.03 -3.59 4.43
N GLY A 314 -3.53 -3.65 3.20
CA GLY A 314 -2.10 -3.62 2.89
C GLY A 314 -1.48 -2.24 3.14
N SER A 315 -0.16 -2.20 3.36
CA SER A 315 0.55 -0.94 3.60
C SER A 315 0.75 -0.12 2.31
N GLY A 316 1.12 1.16 2.47
CA GLY A 316 1.64 1.95 1.37
C GLY A 316 2.92 1.36 0.80
N GLY A 317 3.22 1.70 -0.44
CA GLY A 317 4.43 1.30 -1.14
C GLY A 317 5.54 2.34 -1.06
N MET A 318 6.42 2.36 -2.06
CA MET A 318 7.61 3.20 -2.05
C MET A 318 7.65 4.07 -3.31
N ILE A 319 7.86 5.37 -3.15
CA ILE A 319 8.01 6.32 -4.27
C ILE A 319 9.36 7.01 -4.14
N VAL A 320 10.21 6.85 -5.15
CA VAL A 320 11.52 7.51 -5.24
C VAL A 320 11.56 8.37 -6.50
N LEU A 321 11.77 9.66 -6.32
CA LEU A 321 12.01 10.59 -7.42
C LEU A 321 13.47 11.00 -7.38
N GLU A 322 14.18 10.83 -8.48
CA GLU A 322 15.59 11.15 -8.60
C GLU A 322 15.84 11.92 -9.89
N THR A 323 16.47 13.07 -9.77
CA THR A 323 16.79 13.92 -10.90
C THR A 323 18.21 14.47 -10.82
N ALA A 324 18.82 14.74 -11.97
CA ALA A 324 20.05 15.51 -12.05
C ALA A 324 19.82 17.04 -12.07
N THR A 325 18.57 17.49 -12.18
CA THR A 325 18.22 18.91 -12.36
C THR A 325 17.20 19.41 -11.33
N GLN A 326 15.91 19.11 -11.52
CA GLN A 326 14.83 19.72 -10.75
C GLN A 326 13.59 18.84 -10.67
N ILE A 327 12.87 18.95 -9.54
CA ILE A 327 11.52 18.44 -9.37
C ILE A 327 10.57 19.64 -9.20
N ASP A 328 9.58 19.74 -10.08
CA ASP A 328 8.65 20.86 -10.15
C ASP A 328 7.21 20.39 -9.94
N PHE A 329 6.57 20.89 -8.89
CA PHE A 329 5.16 20.60 -8.56
C PHE A 329 4.17 21.66 -9.07
N THR A 330 4.63 22.57 -9.93
CA THR A 330 3.87 23.74 -10.39
C THR A 330 3.60 23.73 -11.89
N ASP A 331 4.28 22.87 -12.65
CA ASP A 331 4.26 22.86 -14.14
C ASP A 331 4.57 24.25 -14.71
N GLY A 332 5.50 24.97 -14.04
CA GLY A 332 5.89 26.34 -14.37
C GLY A 332 4.96 27.45 -13.87
N ASP A 333 3.85 27.15 -13.18
CA ASP A 333 2.97 28.15 -12.58
C ASP A 333 2.88 28.00 -11.04
N PRO A 334 3.68 28.77 -10.28
CA PRO A 334 3.72 28.67 -8.82
C PRO A 334 2.44 29.16 -8.14
N THR A 335 1.55 29.85 -8.86
CA THR A 335 0.26 30.31 -8.34
C THR A 335 -0.81 29.22 -8.40
N THR A 336 -0.58 28.17 -9.20
CA THR A 336 -1.48 27.04 -9.27
C THR A 336 -1.50 26.33 -7.91
N THR A 337 -2.67 26.29 -7.29
CA THR A 337 -2.90 25.45 -6.11
C THR A 337 -3.19 24.04 -6.59
N PRO A 338 -2.37 23.03 -6.25
CA PRO A 338 -2.64 21.66 -6.64
C PRO A 338 -4.03 21.25 -6.18
N SER A 339 -4.82 20.68 -7.08
CA SER A 339 -6.14 20.12 -6.75
C SER A 339 -6.07 19.01 -5.69
N ARG A 340 -4.89 18.42 -5.51
CA ARG A 340 -4.59 17.31 -4.63
C ARG A 340 -3.07 17.20 -4.44
N LYS A 341 -2.65 16.43 -3.45
CA LYS A 341 -1.23 16.03 -3.29
C LYS A 341 -0.75 15.26 -4.52
N ALA A 342 0.49 15.49 -4.93
CA ALA A 342 1.08 14.81 -6.08
C ALA A 342 1.52 13.37 -5.75
N LEU A 343 1.97 13.12 -4.51
CA LEU A 343 2.55 11.83 -4.13
C LEU A 343 1.75 11.16 -3.01
N PHE A 344 1.35 9.90 -3.21
CA PHE A 344 0.62 9.12 -2.21
C PHE A 344 1.23 7.73 -2.03
N ALA A 345 1.74 7.44 -0.83
CA ALA A 345 2.20 6.11 -0.44
C ALA A 345 1.58 5.76 0.92
N ARG A 346 0.27 5.50 0.94
CA ARG A 346 -0.50 5.26 2.18
C ARG A 346 -1.01 3.84 2.24
N GLY A 347 -1.26 3.33 3.43
CA GLY A 347 -1.95 2.06 3.58
C GLY A 347 -3.41 2.12 3.16
N GLY A 348 -3.97 0.95 2.89
CA GLY A 348 -5.38 0.79 2.62
C GLY A 348 -6.23 1.16 3.85
N ARG A 349 -7.44 1.65 3.60
CA ARG A 349 -8.39 2.00 4.66
C ARG A 349 -8.83 0.75 5.41
N ARG A 350 -9.13 0.91 6.70
CA ARG A 350 -9.84 -0.13 7.46
C ARG A 350 -11.13 -0.50 6.72
N LYS A 351 -11.40 -1.79 6.66
CA LYS A 351 -12.71 -2.26 6.25
C LYS A 351 -13.50 -2.65 7.49
N THR A 352 -14.68 -2.06 7.60
CA THR A 352 -15.62 -2.30 8.70
C THR A 352 -16.67 -3.28 8.21
N GLY A 353 -16.96 -4.33 8.97
CA GLY A 353 -18.15 -5.15 8.73
C GLY A 353 -19.38 -4.27 8.53
N GLY A 354 -20.25 -4.62 7.58
CA GLY A 354 -21.42 -3.83 7.21
C GLY A 354 -22.47 -3.67 8.32
N SER A 355 -23.71 -3.40 7.91
CA SER A 355 -24.85 -3.31 8.83
C SER A 355 -25.55 -4.66 8.92
N ASN A 356 -26.05 -5.06 10.09
CA ASN A 356 -26.93 -6.22 10.18
C ASN A 356 -28.21 -6.03 9.30
N PRO A 357 -29.08 -7.05 9.13
CA PRO A 357 -30.28 -6.98 8.28
C PRO A 357 -31.27 -5.88 8.68
N PHE A 358 -31.13 -5.34 9.89
CA PHE A 358 -31.97 -4.26 10.43
C PHE A 358 -31.33 -2.88 10.26
N GLY A 359 -30.24 -2.77 9.49
CA GLY A 359 -29.52 -1.51 9.27
C GLY A 359 -28.73 -1.03 10.49
N THR A 360 -28.59 -1.85 11.52
CA THR A 360 -27.77 -1.50 12.69
C THR A 360 -26.30 -1.75 12.34
N PRO A 361 -25.41 -0.76 12.48
CA PRO A 361 -23.98 -0.97 12.26
C PRO A 361 -23.47 -2.10 13.15
N ILE A 362 -22.70 -3.04 12.58
CA ILE A 362 -21.99 -4.03 13.39
C ILE A 362 -21.01 -3.26 14.31
N PRO A 363 -21.00 -3.52 15.63
CA PRO A 363 -20.15 -2.77 16.54
C PRO A 363 -18.66 -2.85 16.14
N PRO A 364 -17.89 -1.76 16.33
CA PRO A 364 -16.47 -1.70 15.97
C PRO A 364 -15.60 -2.85 16.47
N ASN A 365 -15.94 -3.43 17.61
CA ASN A 365 -15.24 -4.51 18.28
C ASN A 365 -15.58 -5.92 17.76
N VAL A 366 -16.24 -6.04 16.59
CA VAL A 366 -16.76 -7.34 16.14
C VAL A 366 -16.41 -7.68 14.69
N SER A 367 -15.93 -6.75 13.86
CA SER A 367 -15.54 -7.07 12.46
C SER A 367 -14.62 -6.02 11.81
N TYR A 368 -13.82 -5.34 12.61
CA TYR A 368 -12.93 -4.28 12.11
C TYR A 368 -11.57 -4.87 11.77
N SER A 369 -11.18 -4.71 10.52
CA SER A 369 -9.84 -5.09 10.11
C SER A 369 -8.79 -4.06 10.55
N GLY A 370 -7.53 -4.47 10.53
CA GLY A 370 -6.42 -3.53 10.73
C GLY A 370 -6.24 -2.63 9.51
N THR A 371 -5.93 -1.35 9.74
CA THR A 371 -5.51 -0.42 8.69
C THR A 371 -4.13 -0.79 8.16
N GLY A 372 -3.86 -0.42 6.90
CA GLY A 372 -2.49 -0.41 6.40
C GLY A 372 -1.71 0.79 6.92
N GLY A 373 -0.42 0.62 7.20
CA GLY A 373 0.50 1.68 7.55
C GLY A 373 1.00 2.49 6.35
N PRO A 374 1.74 3.58 6.63
CA PRO A 374 2.33 4.41 5.59
C PRO A 374 3.40 3.63 4.82
N GLY A 375 3.63 4.08 3.59
CA GLY A 375 4.78 3.73 2.77
C GLY A 375 5.91 4.73 2.95
N LEU A 376 6.77 4.87 1.95
CA LEU A 376 7.92 5.79 1.95
C LEU A 376 7.94 6.64 0.69
N ILE A 377 8.20 7.94 0.84
CA ILE A 377 8.37 8.87 -0.28
C ILE A 377 9.72 9.57 -0.14
N GLN A 378 10.52 9.51 -1.19
CA GLN A 378 11.87 10.07 -1.22
C GLN A 378 12.07 10.93 -2.45
N ILE A 379 12.79 12.04 -2.27
CA ILE A 379 13.10 13.01 -3.30
C ILE A 379 14.61 13.21 -3.29
N HIS A 380 15.28 12.76 -4.35
CA HIS A 380 16.73 12.74 -4.48
C HIS A 380 17.15 13.89 -5.41
N LEU A 381 17.85 14.88 -4.85
CA LEU A 381 18.17 16.15 -5.51
C LEU A 381 19.68 16.41 -5.59
N PRO A 382 20.20 16.94 -6.71
CA PRO A 382 21.64 17.05 -6.97
C PRO A 382 22.40 17.93 -5.97
N LEU A 383 21.72 18.86 -5.28
CA LEU A 383 22.29 19.74 -4.27
C LEU A 383 21.36 19.80 -3.06
N ARG A 384 21.83 19.32 -1.90
CA ARG A 384 21.08 19.44 -0.64
C ARG A 384 21.07 20.88 -0.13
N GLY A 385 19.95 21.28 0.48
CA GLY A 385 19.85 22.54 1.22
C GLY A 385 19.57 23.77 0.37
N GLN A 386 19.26 23.62 -0.92
CA GLN A 386 18.50 24.67 -1.59
C GLN A 386 17.11 24.69 -0.98
N THR A 387 16.76 25.82 -0.36
CA THR A 387 15.42 26.06 0.13
C THR A 387 14.45 25.79 -1.01
N PRO A 388 13.41 24.96 -0.79
CA PRO A 388 12.34 24.84 -1.77
C PRO A 388 11.89 26.24 -2.20
N SER A 389 11.64 26.44 -3.48
CA SER A 389 11.30 27.77 -3.99
C SER A 389 9.99 27.75 -4.75
N PHE A 390 9.27 28.85 -4.66
CA PHE A 390 8.12 29.12 -5.53
C PHE A 390 8.38 30.30 -6.47
N THR A 391 9.53 30.97 -6.33
CA THR A 391 9.90 32.18 -7.10
C THR A 391 11.14 31.97 -7.96
N ASP A 392 11.99 31.00 -7.61
CA ASP A 392 13.16 30.63 -8.38
C ASP A 392 12.85 29.40 -9.25
N PRO A 393 12.62 29.59 -10.56
CA PRO A 393 12.36 28.48 -11.49
C PRO A 393 13.58 27.58 -11.70
N ASN A 394 14.75 27.90 -11.14
CA ASN A 394 15.96 27.07 -11.22
C ASN A 394 16.27 26.33 -9.92
N ALA A 395 15.43 26.47 -8.88
CA ALA A 395 15.62 25.72 -7.64
C ALA A 395 15.51 24.22 -7.90
N ALA A 396 16.32 23.39 -7.22
CA ALA A 396 16.25 21.93 -7.38
C ALA A 396 14.87 21.35 -7.02
N LEU A 397 14.12 22.06 -6.17
CA LEU A 397 12.75 21.73 -5.79
C LEU A 397 11.87 22.97 -5.91
N VAL A 398 10.88 22.90 -6.79
CA VAL A 398 9.88 23.95 -6.98
C VAL A 398 8.54 23.50 -6.40
N LEU A 399 8.04 24.28 -5.43
CA LEU A 399 6.78 24.00 -4.75
C LEU A 399 5.74 25.10 -5.07
N PRO A 400 4.43 24.78 -5.01
CA PRO A 400 3.38 25.78 -5.09
C PRO A 400 3.53 26.83 -3.99
N ALA A 401 3.15 28.08 -4.27
CA ALA A 401 3.25 29.17 -3.31
C ALA A 401 2.52 28.86 -1.98
N ALA A 402 1.35 28.22 -2.05
CA ALA A 402 0.59 27.83 -0.86
C ALA A 402 1.36 26.84 0.03
N ALA A 403 2.15 25.93 -0.56
CA ALA A 403 2.92 24.94 0.20
C ALA A 403 4.04 25.60 1.01
N MET A 404 4.64 26.67 0.48
CA MET A 404 5.75 27.38 1.10
C MET A 404 5.38 28.13 2.38
N PHE A 405 4.08 28.39 2.60
CA PHE A 405 3.57 28.98 3.84
C PHE A 405 3.14 27.92 4.88
N SER A 406 3.23 26.63 4.54
CA SER A 406 2.94 25.54 5.46
C SER A 406 4.17 25.27 6.36
N PRO A 407 3.96 24.90 7.64
CA PRO A 407 5.05 24.39 8.48
C PRO A 407 5.66 23.07 7.97
N ASP A 408 4.97 22.36 7.08
CA ASP A 408 5.51 21.19 6.36
C ASP A 408 5.24 21.32 4.84
N PRO A 409 6.08 22.06 4.09
CA PRO A 409 5.87 22.29 2.66
C PRO A 409 5.85 21.00 1.83
N LEU A 410 6.66 20.00 2.18
CA LEU A 410 6.65 18.70 1.50
C LEU A 410 5.39 17.91 1.84
N GLY A 411 4.88 18.05 3.06
CA GLY A 411 3.59 17.52 3.48
C GLY A 411 2.41 18.06 2.67
N GLU A 412 2.52 19.22 2.02
CA GLU A 412 1.45 19.75 1.15
C GLU A 412 1.40 19.07 -0.22
N VAL A 413 2.52 18.49 -0.69
CA VAL A 413 2.59 17.79 -1.99
C VAL A 413 2.66 16.27 -1.85
N SER A 414 2.87 15.75 -0.64
CA SER A 414 3.06 14.31 -0.40
C SER A 414 2.32 13.76 0.83
N SER A 415 2.01 12.47 0.82
CA SER A 415 1.46 11.75 1.97
C SER A 415 1.89 10.27 1.96
N PRO A 416 2.72 9.81 2.92
CA PRO A 416 3.36 10.56 4.01
C PRO A 416 4.30 11.68 3.51
N THR A 417 4.78 12.53 4.41
CA THR A 417 5.72 13.60 4.05
C THR A 417 6.99 13.00 3.46
N ALA A 418 7.43 13.57 2.33
CA ALA A 418 8.61 13.11 1.62
C ALA A 418 9.90 13.44 2.36
N ILE A 419 10.91 12.57 2.20
CA ILE A 419 12.26 12.77 2.73
C ILE A 419 13.18 13.21 1.59
N GLU A 420 13.89 14.32 1.77
CA GLU A 420 14.93 14.73 0.83
C GLU A 420 16.20 13.91 1.05
N LEU A 421 16.83 13.46 -0.04
CA LEU A 421 18.05 12.64 -0.04
C LEU A 421 19.03 13.07 -1.14
N LEU A 422 20.24 12.51 -1.11
CA LEU A 422 21.17 12.66 -2.22
C LEU A 422 20.85 11.64 -3.31
N PRO A 423 21.03 11.97 -4.60
CA PRO A 423 21.04 11.01 -5.69
C PRO A 423 22.04 9.90 -5.37
N GLY A 424 21.60 8.65 -5.55
CA GLY A 424 22.47 7.51 -5.39
C GLY A 424 23.54 7.50 -6.48
N VAL A 425 24.74 7.06 -6.13
CA VAL A 425 25.83 6.78 -7.10
C VAL A 425 25.67 5.43 -7.79
N ASP A 426 24.54 4.75 -7.61
CA ASP A 426 24.32 3.42 -8.18
C ASP A 426 24.03 3.51 -9.69
N GLY A 427 25.00 3.03 -10.47
CA GLY A 427 24.94 2.83 -11.92
C GLY A 427 24.05 1.67 -12.36
#